data_AF-A0A8J6DTJ2-F1
#
_entry.id   AF-A0A8J6DTJ2-F1
#
_cell.length_a   1.000
_cell.length_b   1.000
_cell.length_c   1.000
_cell.angle_alpha   90.00
_cell.angle_beta   90.00
_cell.angle_gamma   90.00
#
_symmetry.space_group_name_H-M   'P 1'
#
loop_
_entity.id
_entity.type
_entity.pdbx_description
1 polymer ?
#
loop_
_entity_poly.entity_id
_entity_poly.type
_entity_poly.pdbx_seq_one_letter_code
_entity_poly.pdbx_strand_id
1 'polypeptide(L)'
;MEPRRVASGAQGLGSRVAAGSGTAAELVYHLAGALGTELQELARRFGPEAAAGLVPLVVRALEFLEKAAVGPAPDSLQVSAQQAEVELRRLREENERLRRELLAGPQEERALLRRLKEVTDRQRDELRAHNRDLLQRSQETEALQEQLQRLLLVNTELRHKLAAVEAQLHYARDRERERELRCRGAPEPGCKLESAGTGAPRSPEGPVDAQQPGCPSKAVQCDFSRQELQQILQERNELKANVFLLKEELAYFQRELLTDHRVPGLLLEAMKVAVKKQRKKIKAKMLGTPEEAESSDDEDDSWLLLPNDKEDHPPAPESRIQSFFGLWYQGEAEAPEAEKSSTTPSIPGRGEDAPQQPHLEPVDSHVTPTS
;
A
#
# COMPACT_ATOMS: atom_id res chain seq x y z
N MET A 1 -12.10 -12.05 41.71
CA MET A 1 -12.84 -13.26 41.26
C MET A 1 -11.83 -14.16 40.55
N GLU A 2 -11.19 -15.05 41.29
CA GLU A 2 -10.26 -16.04 40.75
C GLU A 2 -11.02 -17.27 40.21
N PRO A 3 -10.46 -18.01 39.23
CA PRO A 3 -11.11 -19.17 38.65
C PRO A 3 -10.95 -20.42 39.52
N ARG A 4 -12.07 -21.13 39.73
CA ARG A 4 -12.17 -22.46 40.33
C ARG A 4 -11.29 -23.47 39.58
N ARG A 5 -10.23 -23.96 40.22
CA ARG A 5 -9.66 -25.27 39.91
C ARG A 5 -10.51 -26.33 40.61
N VAL A 6 -11.16 -27.20 39.85
CA VAL A 6 -11.71 -28.45 40.39
C VAL A 6 -10.59 -29.47 40.37
N ALA A 7 -10.19 -29.89 41.58
CA ALA A 7 -9.16 -30.88 41.82
C ALA A 7 -9.54 -32.23 41.19
N SER A 8 -8.62 -32.78 40.41
CA SER A 8 -8.66 -34.16 39.95
C SER A 8 -8.56 -35.09 41.16
N GLY A 9 -9.59 -35.91 41.35
CA GLY A 9 -9.61 -36.96 42.35
C GLY A 9 -8.66 -38.09 41.93
N ALA A 10 -7.53 -38.17 42.62
CA ALA A 10 -6.73 -39.38 42.73
C ALA A 10 -6.39 -39.56 44.21
N GLN A 11 -7.40 -39.94 44.99
CA GLN A 11 -7.16 -40.41 46.34
C GLN A 11 -6.51 -41.79 46.23
N GLY A 12 -5.24 -41.83 46.64
CA GLY A 12 -4.42 -43.01 46.63
C GLY A 12 -5.09 -44.17 47.37
N LEU A 13 -4.99 -45.34 46.75
CA LEU A 13 -5.10 -46.62 47.42
C LEU A 13 -3.97 -46.70 48.45
N GLY A 14 -4.22 -46.12 49.62
CA GLY A 14 -3.40 -46.31 50.81
C GLY A 14 -3.52 -47.77 51.23
N SER A 15 -2.55 -48.56 50.78
CA SER A 15 -2.27 -49.91 51.27
C SER A 15 -2.15 -49.85 52.79
N ARG A 16 -3.17 -50.36 53.46
CA ARG A 16 -3.18 -50.59 54.90
C ARG A 16 -2.27 -51.80 55.15
N VAL A 17 -0.98 -51.52 55.36
CA VAL A 17 0.00 -52.50 55.84
C VAL A 17 -0.48 -52.97 57.22
N ALA A 18 -1.02 -54.18 57.27
CA ALA A 18 -1.38 -54.87 58.50
C ALA A 18 -0.67 -56.22 58.53
N ALA A 19 0.33 -56.29 59.43
CA ALA A 19 0.87 -57.44 60.13
C ALA A 19 1.27 -58.69 59.29
N GLY A 20 2.58 -58.88 59.17
CA GLY A 20 3.21 -60.10 58.66
C GLY A 20 3.88 -59.93 57.30
N SER A 21 4.65 -58.85 57.10
CA SER A 21 5.43 -58.64 55.88
C SER A 21 6.68 -59.52 55.88
N GLY A 22 6.49 -60.83 55.74
CA GLY A 22 7.56 -61.63 55.15
C GLY A 22 7.70 -61.22 53.69
N THR A 23 8.92 -61.00 53.20
CA THR A 23 9.14 -60.80 51.77
C THR A 23 8.49 -61.94 50.99
N ALA A 24 8.12 -61.72 49.72
CA ALA A 24 7.52 -62.79 48.91
C ALA A 24 8.40 -64.07 48.88
N ALA A 25 9.73 -63.89 49.00
CA ALA A 25 10.70 -64.98 49.18
C ALA A 25 10.56 -65.72 50.52
N GLU A 26 10.34 -65.02 51.64
CA GLU A 26 10.08 -65.64 52.96
C GLU A 26 8.82 -66.52 52.94
N LEU A 27 7.76 -66.08 52.24
CA LEU A 27 6.55 -66.90 52.07
C LEU A 27 6.83 -68.18 51.26
N VAL A 28 7.68 -68.12 50.23
CA VAL A 28 8.12 -69.29 49.45
C VAL A 28 8.92 -70.26 50.32
N TYR A 29 9.81 -69.77 51.19
CA TYR A 29 10.55 -70.64 52.13
C TYR A 29 9.65 -71.30 53.19
N HIS A 30 8.67 -70.58 53.73
CA HIS A 30 7.69 -71.17 54.64
C HIS A 30 6.85 -72.25 53.96
N LEU A 31 6.42 -72.02 52.71
CA LEU A 31 5.69 -73.02 51.91
C LEU A 31 6.55 -74.25 51.60
N ALA A 32 7.83 -74.04 51.27
CA ALA A 32 8.79 -75.12 51.04
C ALA A 32 8.96 -76.02 52.27
N GLY A 33 9.03 -75.43 53.47
CA GLY A 33 9.09 -76.17 54.72
C GLY A 33 7.84 -77.03 54.98
N ALA A 34 6.64 -76.45 54.77
CA ALA A 34 5.38 -77.18 54.92
C ALA A 34 5.21 -78.30 53.89
N LEU A 35 5.58 -78.06 52.63
CA LEU A 35 5.58 -79.09 51.59
C LEU A 35 6.59 -80.20 51.89
N GLY A 36 7.76 -79.86 52.44
CA GLY A 36 8.76 -80.83 52.88
C GLY A 36 8.24 -81.78 53.95
N THR A 37 7.48 -81.29 54.94
CA THR A 37 6.88 -82.14 55.98
C THR A 37 5.82 -83.08 55.44
N GLU A 38 4.99 -82.63 54.49
CA GLU A 38 3.97 -83.47 53.85
C GLU A 38 4.59 -84.55 52.94
N LEU A 39 5.65 -84.21 52.19
CA LEU A 39 6.40 -85.16 51.37
C LEU A 39 7.12 -86.22 52.23
N GLN A 40 7.63 -85.83 53.41
CA GLN A 40 8.22 -86.75 54.37
C GLN A 40 7.18 -87.74 54.93
N GLU A 41 5.97 -87.26 55.23
CA GLU A 41 4.87 -88.09 55.71
C GLU A 41 4.37 -89.05 54.61
N LEU A 42 4.33 -88.61 53.34
CA LEU A 42 4.03 -89.46 52.19
C LEU A 42 5.07 -90.57 52.00
N ALA A 43 6.36 -90.25 52.16
CA ALA A 43 7.45 -91.24 52.14
C ALA A 43 7.36 -92.24 53.31
N ARG A 44 6.91 -91.83 54.50
CA ARG A 44 6.68 -92.74 55.65
C ARG A 44 5.54 -93.72 55.39
N ARG A 45 4.47 -93.28 54.73
CA ARG A 45 3.26 -94.09 54.52
C ARG A 45 3.34 -95.03 53.32
N PHE A 46 3.98 -94.60 52.23
CA PHE A 46 4.00 -95.34 50.96
C PHE A 46 5.40 -95.79 50.52
N GLY A 47 6.41 -95.58 51.37
CA GLY A 47 7.80 -95.88 51.07
C GLY A 47 8.52 -94.75 50.33
N PRO A 48 9.86 -94.73 50.34
CA PRO A 48 10.65 -93.65 49.77
C PRO A 48 10.52 -93.53 48.24
N GLU A 49 10.24 -94.65 47.55
CA GLU A 49 10.02 -94.71 46.11
C GLU A 49 8.85 -93.81 45.64
N ALA A 50 7.79 -93.69 46.46
CA ALA A 50 6.62 -92.89 46.13
C ALA A 50 6.90 -91.37 46.16
N ALA A 51 7.86 -90.92 46.97
CA ALA A 51 8.24 -89.51 47.09
C ALA A 51 9.44 -89.13 46.19
N ALA A 52 10.30 -90.10 45.84
CA ALA A 52 11.56 -89.86 45.13
C ALA A 52 11.39 -89.15 43.77
N GLY A 53 10.33 -89.44 43.02
CA GLY A 53 10.05 -88.78 41.74
C GLY A 53 9.39 -87.39 41.86
N LEU A 54 8.68 -87.13 42.96
CA LEU A 54 7.90 -85.90 43.15
C LEU A 54 8.76 -84.76 43.74
N VAL A 55 9.66 -85.08 44.66
CA VAL A 55 10.53 -84.11 45.35
C VAL A 55 11.29 -83.22 44.36
N PRO A 56 11.96 -83.73 43.30
CA PRO A 56 12.68 -82.87 42.35
C PRO A 56 11.77 -81.91 41.56
N LEU A 57 10.52 -82.30 41.29
CA LEU A 57 9.55 -81.45 40.58
C LEU A 57 9.04 -80.32 41.48
N VAL A 58 8.76 -80.62 42.75
CA VAL A 58 8.35 -79.62 43.75
C VAL A 58 9.47 -78.63 44.01
N VAL A 59 10.72 -79.11 44.15
CA VAL A 59 11.90 -78.24 44.31
C VAL A 59 12.06 -77.31 43.11
N ARG A 60 11.99 -77.82 41.88
CA ARG A 60 12.04 -76.97 40.67
C ARG A 60 10.92 -75.93 40.62
N ALA A 61 9.70 -76.28 41.02
CA ALA A 61 8.58 -75.34 41.06
C ALA A 61 8.80 -74.24 42.12
N LEU A 62 9.32 -74.60 43.29
CA LEU A 62 9.68 -73.65 44.35
C LEU A 62 10.84 -72.75 43.94
N GLU A 63 11.85 -73.25 43.22
CA GLU A 63 12.94 -72.45 42.65
C GLU A 63 12.43 -71.42 41.62
N PHE A 64 11.44 -71.76 40.79
CA PHE A 64 10.83 -70.80 39.87
C PHE A 64 10.04 -69.72 40.62
N LEU A 65 9.33 -70.10 41.67
CA LEU A 65 8.60 -69.17 42.53
C LEU A 65 9.54 -68.24 43.29
N GLU A 66 10.66 -68.74 43.81
CA GLU A 66 11.69 -67.95 44.48
C GLU A 66 12.31 -66.91 43.52
N LYS A 67 12.68 -67.33 42.30
CA LYS A 67 13.21 -66.40 41.28
C LYS A 67 12.21 -65.30 40.89
N ALA A 68 10.93 -65.64 40.80
CA ALA A 68 9.87 -64.67 40.52
C ALA A 68 9.60 -63.74 41.72
N ALA A 69 9.69 -64.25 42.95
CA ALA A 69 9.44 -63.51 44.18
C ALA A 69 10.58 -62.58 44.59
N VAL A 70 11.82 -62.96 44.30
CA VAL A 70 13.02 -62.13 44.51
C VAL A 70 13.09 -61.01 43.45
N GLY A 71 12.46 -61.20 42.28
CA GLY A 71 12.41 -60.22 41.21
C GLY A 71 13.76 -60.00 40.52
N PRO A 72 13.83 -59.15 39.48
CA PRO A 72 15.11 -58.75 38.91
C PRO A 72 15.95 -58.04 39.99
N ALA A 73 17.27 -58.25 39.96
CA ALA A 73 18.18 -57.76 40.98
C ALA A 73 17.93 -56.27 41.29
N PRO A 74 17.93 -55.87 42.59
CA PRO A 74 17.62 -54.50 42.99
C PRO A 74 18.51 -53.48 42.28
N ASP A 75 19.76 -53.85 41.99
CA ASP A 75 20.71 -53.00 41.28
C ASP A 75 20.28 -52.70 39.83
N SER A 76 19.69 -53.68 39.11
CA SER A 76 19.21 -53.46 37.74
C SER A 76 17.95 -52.59 37.67
N LEU A 77 17.03 -52.73 38.64
CA LEU A 77 15.86 -51.85 38.75
C LEU A 77 16.25 -50.44 39.23
N GLN A 78 17.24 -50.35 40.11
CA GLN A 78 17.73 -49.07 40.62
C GLN A 78 18.45 -48.29 39.51
N VAL A 79 19.24 -48.97 38.66
CA VAL A 79 19.89 -48.35 37.50
C VAL A 79 18.84 -47.87 36.48
N SER A 80 17.79 -48.65 36.20
CA SER A 80 16.73 -48.21 35.27
C SER A 80 15.88 -47.06 35.84
N ALA A 81 15.60 -47.06 37.14
CA ALA A 81 14.93 -45.95 37.82
C ALA A 81 15.78 -44.67 37.79
N GLN A 82 17.09 -44.77 38.05
CA GLN A 82 18.00 -43.63 37.97
C GLN A 82 18.10 -43.08 36.55
N GLN A 83 18.14 -43.95 35.53
CA GLN A 83 18.11 -43.52 34.13
C GLN A 83 16.82 -42.76 33.80
N ALA A 84 15.65 -43.28 34.21
CA ALA A 84 14.37 -42.62 34.02
C ALA A 84 14.29 -41.26 34.75
N GLU A 85 14.88 -41.15 35.95
CA GLU A 85 14.95 -39.88 36.67
C GLU A 85 15.79 -38.82 35.94
N VAL A 86 16.93 -39.22 35.37
CA VAL A 86 17.79 -38.34 34.57
C VAL A 86 17.07 -37.88 33.31
N GLU A 87 16.37 -38.78 32.62
CA GLU A 87 15.57 -38.43 31.45
C GLU A 87 14.42 -37.48 31.80
N LEU A 88 13.72 -37.71 32.92
CA LEU A 88 12.68 -36.79 33.39
C LEU A 88 13.22 -35.41 33.74
N ARG A 89 14.42 -35.32 34.31
CA ARG A 89 15.07 -34.03 34.57
C ARG A 89 15.41 -33.32 33.28
N ARG A 90 16.02 -34.01 32.33
CA ARG A 90 16.34 -33.47 30.99
C ARG A 90 15.09 -32.96 30.28
N LEU A 91 14.02 -33.77 30.24
CA LEU A 91 12.76 -33.39 29.60
C LEU A 91 12.10 -32.20 30.29
N ARG A 92 12.21 -32.07 31.62
CA ARG A 92 11.72 -30.89 32.35
C ARG A 92 12.48 -29.63 31.98
N GLU A 93 13.81 -29.70 31.92
CA GLU A 93 14.65 -28.58 31.51
C GLU A 93 14.37 -28.16 30.06
N GLU A 94 14.23 -29.11 29.15
CA GLU A 94 13.83 -28.86 27.76
C GLU A 94 12.43 -28.23 27.69
N ASN A 95 11.47 -28.71 28.48
CA ASN A 95 10.12 -28.12 28.53
C ASN A 95 10.14 -26.68 29.06
N GLU A 96 10.93 -26.40 30.09
CA GLU A 96 11.12 -25.04 30.59
C GLU A 96 11.76 -24.13 29.55
N ARG A 97 12.75 -24.63 28.81
CA ARG A 97 13.40 -23.89 27.73
C ARG A 97 12.44 -23.59 26.60
N LEU A 98 11.69 -24.59 26.12
CA LEU A 98 10.67 -24.43 25.09
C LEU A 98 9.57 -23.45 25.54
N ARG A 99 9.15 -23.49 26.81
CA ARG A 99 8.21 -22.50 27.37
C ARG A 99 8.80 -21.09 27.37
N ARG A 100 10.08 -20.92 27.70
CA ARG A 100 10.77 -19.62 27.63
C ARG A 100 10.86 -19.13 26.19
N GLU A 101 11.15 -20.00 25.23
CA GLU A 101 11.19 -19.65 23.80
C GLU A 101 9.80 -19.28 23.27
N LEU A 102 8.75 -20.02 23.65
CA LEU A 102 7.36 -19.71 23.30
C LEU A 102 6.89 -18.37 23.90
N LEU A 103 7.24 -18.12 25.18
CA LEU A 103 6.97 -16.85 25.87
C LEU A 103 7.86 -15.71 25.37
N ALA A 104 9.03 -16.00 24.81
CA ALA A 104 9.87 -15.03 24.14
C ALA A 104 9.34 -14.69 22.73
N GLY A 105 8.43 -15.52 22.18
CA GLY A 105 7.85 -15.39 20.85
C GLY A 105 8.92 -15.28 19.75
N PRO A 106 8.52 -15.29 18.46
CA PRO A 106 9.45 -14.88 17.41
C PRO A 106 9.83 -13.42 17.69
N GLN A 107 11.09 -13.18 18.05
CA GLN A 107 11.60 -11.85 18.37
C GLN A 107 11.37 -10.87 17.21
N GLU A 108 11.36 -11.43 15.99
CA GLU A 108 11.03 -10.77 14.72
C GLU A 108 9.59 -10.26 14.68
N GLU A 109 8.59 -11.05 15.09
CA GLU A 109 7.19 -10.61 15.16
C GLU A 109 7.01 -9.46 16.14
N ARG A 110 7.73 -9.49 17.27
CA ARG A 110 7.72 -8.39 18.25
C ARG A 110 8.38 -7.14 17.70
N ALA A 111 9.48 -7.28 16.98
CA ALA A 111 10.14 -6.16 16.32
C ALA A 111 9.24 -5.55 15.22
N LEU A 112 8.57 -6.40 14.43
CA LEU A 112 7.60 -5.97 13.42
C LEU A 112 6.43 -5.23 14.05
N LEU A 113 5.84 -5.76 15.13
CA LEU A 113 4.74 -5.10 15.85
C LEU A 113 5.16 -3.75 16.43
N ARG A 114 6.39 -3.60 16.92
CA ARG A 114 6.93 -2.31 17.36
C ARG A 114 7.05 -1.34 16.19
N ARG A 115 7.59 -1.79 15.06
CA ARG A 115 7.73 -0.94 13.87
C ARG A 115 6.38 -0.53 13.29
N LEU A 116 5.41 -1.44 13.25
CA LEU A 116 4.02 -1.14 12.88
C LEU A 116 3.38 -0.14 13.83
N LYS A 117 3.60 -0.30 15.14
CA LYS A 117 3.12 0.66 16.14
C LYS A 117 3.74 2.04 15.92
N GLU A 118 5.05 2.13 15.70
CA GLU A 118 5.75 3.39 15.42
C GLU A 118 5.20 4.07 14.17
N VAL A 119 5.01 3.33 13.08
CA VAL A 119 4.41 3.87 11.84
C VAL A 119 2.98 4.33 12.10
N THR A 120 2.19 3.55 12.81
CA THR A 120 0.80 3.91 13.15
C THR A 120 0.74 5.16 14.02
N ASP A 121 1.63 5.28 15.01
CA ASP A 121 1.69 6.45 15.90
C ASP A 121 2.18 7.70 15.14
N ARG A 122 3.15 7.57 14.23
CA ARG A 122 3.56 8.65 13.31
C ARG A 122 2.40 9.10 12.43
N GLN A 123 1.70 8.18 11.77
CA GLN A 123 0.54 8.51 10.94
C GLN A 123 -0.57 9.20 11.74
N ARG A 124 -0.79 8.80 12.99
CA ARG A 124 -1.74 9.50 13.87
C ARG A 124 -1.29 10.92 14.19
N ASP A 125 -0.01 11.13 14.44
CA ASP A 125 0.54 12.46 14.72
C ASP A 125 0.53 13.35 13.48
N GLU A 126 0.85 12.82 12.31
CA GLU A 126 0.70 13.48 11.01
C GLU A 126 -0.75 13.87 10.75
N LEU A 127 -1.71 12.97 10.96
CA LEU A 127 -3.14 13.28 10.85
C LEU A 127 -3.56 14.38 11.83
N ARG A 128 -3.03 14.38 13.06
CA ARG A 128 -3.31 15.46 14.03
C ARG A 128 -2.71 16.79 13.58
N ALA A 129 -1.51 16.79 13.03
CA ALA A 129 -0.87 17.99 12.48
C ALA A 129 -1.66 18.53 11.30
N HIS A 130 -1.97 17.70 10.30
CA HIS A 130 -2.78 18.08 9.15
C HIS A 130 -4.17 18.60 9.53
N ASN A 131 -4.83 18.01 10.53
CA ASN A 131 -6.11 18.54 11.01
C ASN A 131 -5.97 19.94 11.62
N ARG A 132 -4.88 20.23 12.35
CA ARG A 132 -4.62 21.57 12.88
C ARG A 132 -4.38 22.56 11.74
N ASP A 133 -3.58 22.18 10.75
CA ASP A 133 -3.30 23.01 9.58
C ASP A 133 -4.57 23.30 8.77
N LEU A 134 -5.43 22.30 8.60
CA LEU A 134 -6.73 22.45 7.94
C LEU A 134 -7.63 23.42 8.70
N LEU A 135 -7.70 23.31 10.03
CA LEU A 135 -8.47 24.23 10.86
C LEU A 135 -7.92 25.66 10.81
N GLN A 136 -6.60 25.82 10.78
CA GLN A 136 -5.98 27.14 10.64
C GLN A 136 -6.32 27.75 9.27
N ARG A 137 -6.17 26.98 8.19
CA ARG A 137 -6.53 27.42 6.84
C ARG A 137 -8.02 27.74 6.72
N SER A 138 -8.90 26.97 7.36
CA SER A 138 -10.33 27.26 7.34
C SER A 138 -10.62 28.61 8.02
N GLN A 139 -10.01 28.88 9.18
CA GLN A 139 -10.12 30.17 9.87
C GLN A 139 -9.59 31.33 9.02
N GLU A 140 -8.47 31.14 8.33
CA GLU A 140 -7.92 32.13 7.40
C GLU A 140 -8.89 32.40 6.23
N THR A 141 -9.49 31.35 5.66
CA THR A 141 -10.49 31.52 4.60
C THR A 141 -11.76 32.23 5.09
N GLU A 142 -12.24 31.91 6.29
CA GLU A 142 -13.37 32.61 6.92
C GLU A 142 -13.06 34.09 7.15
N ALA A 143 -11.88 34.41 7.69
CA ALA A 143 -11.45 35.78 7.89
C ALA A 143 -11.37 36.58 6.57
N LEU A 144 -10.84 35.96 5.51
CA LEU A 144 -10.80 36.58 4.18
C LEU A 144 -12.21 36.76 3.58
N GLN A 145 -13.11 35.80 3.78
CA GLN A 145 -14.51 35.92 3.38
C GLN A 145 -15.21 37.09 4.09
N GLU A 146 -14.98 37.27 5.39
CA GLU A 146 -15.51 38.43 6.13
C GLU A 146 -14.96 39.75 5.59
N GLN A 147 -13.66 39.82 5.29
CA GLN A 147 -13.06 41.01 4.70
C GLN A 147 -13.67 41.34 3.33
N LEU A 148 -13.88 40.32 2.50
CA LEU A 148 -14.55 40.48 1.21
C LEU A 148 -15.98 41.00 1.38
N GLN A 149 -16.76 40.44 2.32
CA GLN A 149 -18.12 40.90 2.60
C GLN A 149 -18.15 42.37 3.04
N ARG A 150 -17.22 42.78 3.91
CA ARG A 150 -17.08 44.19 4.35
C ARG A 150 -16.74 45.11 3.17
N LEU A 151 -15.82 44.70 2.30
CA LEU A 151 -15.46 45.47 1.10
C LEU A 151 -16.63 45.57 0.11
N LEU A 152 -17.40 44.51 -0.06
CA LEU A 152 -18.60 44.53 -0.91
C LEU A 152 -19.63 45.52 -0.38
N LEU A 153 -19.88 45.56 0.94
CA LEU A 153 -20.76 46.54 1.56
C LEU A 153 -20.28 47.98 1.32
N VAL A 154 -18.99 48.25 1.54
CA VAL A 154 -18.43 49.59 1.26
C VAL A 154 -18.53 49.94 -0.22
N ASN A 155 -18.31 48.97 -1.12
CA ASN A 155 -18.41 49.20 -2.56
C ASN A 155 -19.84 49.54 -2.98
N THR A 156 -20.85 48.87 -2.44
CA THR A 156 -22.24 49.21 -2.72
C THR A 156 -22.58 50.59 -2.17
N GLU A 157 -22.19 50.94 -0.95
CA GLU A 157 -22.38 52.28 -0.40
C GLU A 157 -21.76 53.39 -1.26
N LEU A 158 -20.54 53.18 -1.76
CA LEU A 158 -19.86 54.12 -2.66
C LEU A 158 -20.61 54.29 -3.98
N ARG A 159 -21.12 53.19 -4.57
CA ARG A 159 -21.96 53.26 -5.79
C ARG A 159 -23.25 54.04 -5.55
N HIS A 160 -23.91 53.85 -4.40
CA HIS A 160 -25.10 54.62 -4.03
C HIS A 160 -24.78 56.11 -3.86
N LYS A 161 -23.66 56.44 -3.20
CA LYS A 161 -23.18 57.83 -3.06
C LYS A 161 -22.89 58.46 -4.42
N LEU A 162 -22.23 57.73 -5.33
CA LEU A 162 -21.96 58.21 -6.69
C LEU A 162 -23.26 58.49 -7.44
N ALA A 163 -24.21 57.54 -7.43
CA ALA A 163 -25.51 57.72 -8.09
C ALA A 163 -26.30 58.92 -7.52
N ALA A 164 -26.23 59.14 -6.20
CA ALA A 164 -26.86 60.31 -5.58
C ALA A 164 -26.23 61.64 -6.04
N VAL A 165 -24.89 61.69 -6.13
CA VAL A 165 -24.17 62.87 -6.64
C VAL A 165 -24.46 63.11 -8.11
N GLU A 166 -24.48 62.06 -8.94
CA GLU A 166 -24.86 62.16 -10.36
C GLU A 166 -26.28 62.71 -10.53
N ALA A 167 -27.25 62.21 -9.75
CA ALA A 167 -28.62 62.72 -9.76
C ALA A 167 -28.70 64.19 -9.35
N GLN A 168 -27.94 64.61 -8.33
CA GLN A 168 -27.85 66.01 -7.92
C GLN A 168 -27.24 66.90 -9.01
N LEU A 169 -26.19 66.44 -9.71
CA LEU A 169 -25.59 67.15 -10.83
C LEU A 169 -26.56 67.31 -12.00
N HIS A 170 -27.30 66.25 -12.34
CA HIS A 170 -28.35 66.33 -13.37
C HIS A 170 -29.42 67.35 -13.00
N TYR A 171 -29.91 67.31 -11.76
CA TYR A 171 -30.89 68.27 -11.28
C TYR A 171 -30.40 69.72 -11.30
N ALA A 172 -29.15 69.95 -10.89
CA ALA A 172 -28.53 71.28 -10.95
C ALA A 172 -28.42 71.78 -12.39
N ARG A 173 -28.00 70.91 -13.32
CA ARG A 173 -27.89 71.22 -14.75
C ARG A 173 -29.24 71.51 -15.40
N ASP A 174 -30.27 70.76 -15.06
CA ASP A 174 -31.61 71.01 -15.58
C ASP A 174 -32.19 72.32 -15.04
N ARG A 175 -31.94 72.64 -13.76
CA ARG A 175 -32.26 73.98 -13.22
C ARG A 175 -31.48 75.11 -13.89
N GLU A 176 -30.22 74.91 -14.25
CA GLU A 176 -29.44 75.88 -15.02
C GLU A 176 -30.06 76.10 -16.41
N ARG A 177 -30.41 75.02 -17.13
CA ARG A 177 -31.11 75.09 -18.42
C ARG A 177 -32.44 75.84 -18.31
N GLU A 178 -33.24 75.56 -17.28
CA GLU A 178 -34.49 76.28 -17.04
C GLU A 178 -34.26 77.78 -16.80
N ARG A 179 -33.22 78.15 -16.06
CA ARG A 179 -32.83 79.56 -15.85
C ARG A 179 -32.37 80.21 -17.16
N GLU A 180 -31.53 79.53 -17.95
CA GLU A 180 -31.08 80.01 -19.26
C GLU A 180 -32.25 80.25 -20.22
N LEU A 181 -33.23 79.33 -20.25
CA LEU A 181 -34.44 79.47 -21.05
C LEU A 181 -35.30 80.67 -20.59
N ARG A 182 -35.41 80.90 -19.27
CA ARG A 182 -36.09 82.08 -18.72
C ARG A 182 -35.38 83.39 -19.06
N CYS A 183 -34.04 83.41 -19.02
CA CYS A 183 -33.25 84.57 -19.43
C CYS A 183 -33.34 84.85 -20.94
N ARG A 184 -33.39 83.81 -21.79
CA ARG A 184 -33.53 83.93 -23.25
C ARG A 184 -34.92 84.40 -23.69
N GLY A 185 -35.96 84.13 -22.90
CA GLY A 185 -37.34 84.55 -23.16
C GLY A 185 -37.68 85.98 -22.71
N ALA A 186 -36.76 86.69 -22.04
CA ALA A 186 -36.94 88.10 -21.69
C ALA A 186 -36.46 88.99 -22.86
N PRO A 187 -37.23 90.01 -23.30
CA PRO A 187 -36.75 90.94 -24.32
C PRO A 187 -35.63 91.80 -23.73
N GLU A 188 -34.46 91.77 -24.36
CA GLU A 188 -33.36 92.68 -24.05
C GLU A 188 -33.76 94.15 -24.28
N PRO A 189 -33.62 95.05 -23.29
CA PRO A 189 -33.42 96.47 -23.57
C PRO A 189 -31.94 96.65 -23.93
N GLY A 190 -31.68 96.93 -25.20
CA GLY A 190 -30.36 96.81 -25.80
C GLY A 190 -29.28 97.76 -25.28
N CYS A 191 -28.05 97.42 -25.64
CA CYS A 191 -26.98 98.36 -25.94
C CYS A 191 -26.18 97.79 -27.11
N LYS A 192 -26.39 98.35 -28.31
CA LYS A 192 -25.48 98.18 -29.44
C LYS A 192 -24.42 99.28 -29.38
N LEU A 193 -23.19 98.86 -29.68
CA LEU A 193 -22.08 99.62 -30.26
C LEU A 193 -21.35 100.61 -29.33
N GLU A 194 -20.10 100.24 -28.99
CA GLU A 194 -18.98 101.06 -29.44
C GLU A 194 -17.85 100.19 -30.00
N SER A 195 -17.23 100.75 -31.03
CA SER A 195 -16.28 100.16 -31.96
C SER A 195 -14.92 100.80 -31.70
N ALA A 196 -13.92 99.98 -31.38
CA ALA A 196 -12.50 100.24 -31.66
C ALA A 196 -11.79 98.88 -31.50
N GLY A 197 -11.35 98.18 -32.55
CA GLY A 197 -10.56 98.68 -33.66
C GLY A 197 -9.07 98.62 -33.32
N THR A 198 -8.54 97.45 -32.93
CA THR A 198 -7.09 97.21 -32.87
C THR A 198 -6.70 96.37 -34.08
N GLY A 199 -5.83 96.92 -34.93
CA GLY A 199 -5.39 96.31 -36.18
C GLY A 199 -4.28 95.27 -36.01
N ALA A 200 -4.57 94.06 -36.50
CA ALA A 200 -3.81 93.24 -37.47
C ALA A 200 -2.36 92.75 -37.14
N PRO A 201 -1.78 91.73 -37.86
CA PRO A 201 -2.36 90.83 -38.89
C PRO A 201 -1.99 89.32 -38.80
N ARG A 202 -2.78 88.52 -39.56
CA ARG A 202 -2.44 87.31 -40.37
C ARG A 202 -2.16 85.93 -39.72
N SER A 203 -3.18 85.05 -39.88
CA SER A 203 -3.22 83.72 -40.58
C SER A 203 -2.05 82.73 -40.53
N PRO A 204 -2.26 81.39 -40.66
CA PRO A 204 -3.41 80.76 -41.33
C PRO A 204 -4.06 79.52 -40.66
N GLU A 205 -5.35 79.35 -40.99
CA GLU A 205 -6.05 78.14 -41.44
C GLU A 205 -5.81 76.76 -40.78
N GLY A 206 -6.92 76.16 -40.36
CA GLY A 206 -7.10 74.71 -40.20
C GLY A 206 -8.59 74.40 -39.97
N PRO A 207 -9.31 73.82 -40.96
CA PRO A 207 -10.73 73.54 -40.85
C PRO A 207 -11.01 72.27 -40.04
N VAL A 208 -12.21 72.26 -39.48
CA VAL A 208 -12.89 71.12 -38.88
C VAL A 208 -13.07 70.05 -39.94
N ASP A 209 -12.43 68.89 -39.77
CA ASP A 209 -12.89 67.59 -40.26
C ASP A 209 -12.08 66.48 -39.57
N ALA A 210 -12.55 66.05 -38.40
CA ALA A 210 -12.15 64.77 -37.83
C ALA A 210 -12.99 63.66 -38.50
N GLN A 211 -12.86 63.52 -39.82
CA GLN A 211 -13.29 62.33 -40.52
C GLN A 211 -12.19 61.29 -40.34
N GLN A 212 -12.47 60.29 -39.50
CA GLN A 212 -11.65 59.10 -39.35
C GLN A 212 -11.36 58.49 -40.74
N PRO A 213 -10.09 58.36 -41.15
CA PRO A 213 -9.73 57.49 -42.26
C PRO A 213 -9.90 56.05 -41.77
N GLY A 214 -10.79 55.31 -42.45
CA GLY A 214 -11.12 53.95 -42.10
C GLY A 214 -9.90 53.07 -41.87
N CYS A 215 -9.93 52.30 -40.79
CA CYS A 215 -9.13 51.09 -40.68
C CYS A 215 -9.68 50.08 -41.71
N PRO A 216 -8.92 49.68 -42.73
CA PRO A 216 -9.24 48.50 -43.50
C PRO A 216 -8.69 47.32 -42.71
N SER A 217 -9.48 46.80 -41.79
CA SER A 217 -9.23 45.48 -41.23
C SER A 217 -10.59 44.86 -41.04
N LYS A 218 -10.76 43.69 -41.64
CA LYS A 218 -11.94 42.84 -41.53
C LYS A 218 -12.09 42.38 -40.07
N ALA A 219 -12.33 43.33 -39.17
CA ALA A 219 -12.91 43.04 -37.88
C ALA A 219 -14.33 42.62 -38.23
N VAL A 220 -14.59 41.32 -38.10
CA VAL A 220 -15.94 40.80 -37.99
C VAL A 220 -16.61 41.67 -36.94
N GLN A 221 -17.44 42.63 -37.37
CA GLN A 221 -18.30 43.39 -36.49
C GLN A 221 -19.21 42.34 -35.85
N CYS A 222 -18.89 41.99 -34.61
CA CYS A 222 -19.72 41.10 -33.82
C CYS A 222 -20.84 41.95 -33.24
N ASP A 223 -22.02 41.82 -33.82
CA ASP A 223 -23.23 42.52 -33.37
C ASP A 223 -23.82 41.87 -32.11
N PHE A 224 -23.01 41.66 -31.07
CA PHE A 224 -23.51 41.19 -29.78
C PHE A 224 -24.07 42.35 -28.96
N SER A 225 -25.24 42.15 -28.37
CA SER A 225 -25.73 43.08 -27.35
C SER A 225 -24.84 43.04 -26.11
N ARG A 226 -24.78 44.14 -25.35
CA ARG A 226 -23.98 44.20 -24.10
C ARG A 226 -24.35 43.08 -23.12
N GLN A 227 -25.62 42.67 -23.11
CA GLN A 227 -26.12 41.59 -22.26
C GLN A 227 -25.67 40.21 -22.76
N GLU A 228 -25.71 39.96 -24.07
CA GLU A 228 -25.17 38.74 -24.67
C GLU A 228 -23.67 38.60 -24.40
N LEU A 229 -22.90 39.69 -24.53
CA LEU A 229 -21.47 39.64 -24.23
C LEU A 229 -21.20 39.29 -22.76
N GLN A 230 -22.02 39.82 -21.84
CA GLN A 230 -21.91 39.48 -20.42
C GLN A 230 -22.23 38.00 -20.16
N GLN A 231 -23.26 37.46 -20.82
CA GLN A 231 -23.62 36.04 -20.76
C GLN A 231 -22.50 35.16 -21.33
N ILE A 232 -22.00 35.45 -22.53
CA ILE A 232 -20.90 34.71 -23.17
C ILE A 232 -19.65 34.72 -22.28
N LEU A 233 -19.32 35.85 -21.64
CA LEU A 233 -18.18 35.92 -20.74
C LEU A 233 -18.38 35.07 -19.48
N GLN A 234 -19.59 35.03 -18.95
CA GLN A 234 -19.93 34.17 -17.82
C GLN A 234 -19.83 32.69 -18.21
N GLU A 235 -20.48 32.28 -19.30
CA GLU A 235 -20.41 30.90 -19.82
C GLU A 235 -18.97 30.51 -20.14
N ARG A 236 -18.16 31.42 -20.70
CA ARG A 236 -16.73 31.18 -20.95
C ARG A 236 -15.97 30.95 -19.66
N ASN A 237 -16.26 31.69 -18.59
CA ASN A 237 -15.63 31.48 -17.28
C ASN A 237 -16.04 30.13 -16.67
N GLU A 238 -17.32 29.77 -16.77
CA GLU A 238 -17.85 28.49 -16.30
C GLU A 238 -17.22 27.32 -17.08
N LEU A 239 -17.15 27.41 -18.41
CA LEU A 239 -16.47 26.42 -19.25
C LEU A 239 -14.97 26.33 -18.93
N LYS A 240 -14.31 27.45 -18.63
CA LYS A 240 -12.90 27.44 -18.20
C LYS A 240 -12.73 26.70 -16.88
N ALA A 241 -13.62 26.89 -15.91
CA ALA A 241 -13.63 26.16 -14.65
C ALA A 241 -13.90 24.66 -14.87
N ASN A 242 -14.90 24.32 -15.70
CA ASN A 242 -15.22 22.93 -16.03
C ASN A 242 -14.06 22.21 -16.73
N VAL A 243 -13.39 22.87 -17.68
CA VAL A 243 -12.19 22.30 -18.34
C VAL A 243 -11.06 22.07 -17.34
N PHE A 244 -10.88 22.95 -16.36
CA PHE A 244 -9.91 22.76 -15.30
C PHE A 244 -10.25 21.55 -14.42
N LEU A 245 -11.49 21.45 -13.93
CA LEU A 245 -11.95 20.32 -13.12
C LEU A 245 -11.84 18.98 -13.88
N LEU A 246 -12.27 18.94 -15.14
CA LEU A 246 -12.16 17.75 -15.97
C LEU A 246 -10.69 17.33 -16.22
N LYS A 247 -9.75 18.29 -16.29
CA LYS A 247 -8.32 17.98 -16.37
C LYS A 247 -7.82 17.32 -15.09
N GLU A 248 -8.26 17.82 -13.93
CA GLU A 248 -7.92 17.26 -12.61
C GLU A 248 -8.51 15.86 -12.42
N GLU A 249 -9.80 15.67 -12.74
CA GLU A 249 -10.47 14.36 -12.71
C GLU A 249 -9.78 13.35 -13.63
N LEU A 250 -9.41 13.75 -14.86
CA LEU A 250 -8.66 12.89 -15.76
C LEU A 250 -7.30 12.50 -15.17
N ALA A 251 -6.58 13.43 -14.54
CA ALA A 251 -5.31 13.15 -13.89
C ALA A 251 -5.49 12.22 -12.68
N TYR A 252 -6.55 12.40 -11.90
CA TYR A 252 -6.93 11.52 -10.79
C TYR A 252 -7.14 10.09 -11.28
N PHE A 253 -8.00 9.87 -12.28
CA PHE A 253 -8.23 8.53 -12.80
C PHE A 253 -6.98 7.92 -13.42
N GLN A 254 -6.16 8.71 -14.13
CA GLN A 254 -4.89 8.22 -14.67
C GLN A 254 -3.92 7.74 -13.58
N ARG A 255 -3.86 8.42 -12.42
CA ARG A 255 -3.10 7.94 -11.26
C ARG A 255 -3.71 6.68 -10.66
N GLU A 256 -5.02 6.68 -10.45
CA GLU A 256 -5.75 5.54 -9.87
C GLU A 256 -5.55 4.25 -10.69
N LEU A 257 -5.54 4.36 -12.02
CA LEU A 257 -5.26 3.23 -12.92
C LEU A 257 -3.86 2.61 -12.70
N LEU A 258 -2.87 3.42 -12.34
CA LEU A 258 -1.50 2.99 -12.06
C LEU A 258 -1.35 2.45 -10.64
N THR A 259 -2.00 3.09 -9.67
CA THR A 259 -1.96 2.72 -8.25
C THR A 259 -2.59 1.35 -8.00
N ASP A 260 -3.71 1.03 -8.66
CA ASP A 260 -4.33 -0.30 -8.57
C ASP A 260 -3.62 -1.37 -9.44
N HIS A 261 -2.50 -1.05 -10.11
CA HIS A 261 -1.79 -1.92 -11.06
C HIS A 261 -2.67 -2.54 -12.16
N ARG A 262 -3.83 -1.94 -12.47
CA ARG A 262 -4.79 -2.48 -13.46
C ARG A 262 -4.23 -2.44 -14.87
N VAL A 263 -3.38 -1.45 -15.16
CA VAL A 263 -2.84 -1.19 -16.49
C VAL A 263 -1.34 -0.86 -16.39
N PRO A 264 -0.48 -1.51 -17.19
CA PRO A 264 0.93 -1.14 -17.29
C PRO A 264 1.12 0.32 -17.72
N GLY A 265 2.10 1.02 -17.13
CA GLY A 265 2.35 2.45 -17.39
C GLY A 265 2.60 2.78 -18.86
N LEU A 266 3.33 1.92 -19.58
CA LEU A 266 3.58 2.08 -21.01
C LEU A 266 2.27 2.07 -21.83
N LEU A 267 1.33 1.19 -21.48
CA LEU A 267 0.04 1.10 -22.16
C LEU A 267 -0.83 2.33 -21.85
N LEU A 268 -0.79 2.84 -20.61
CA LEU A 268 -1.48 4.08 -20.26
C LEU A 268 -0.96 5.28 -21.05
N GLU A 269 0.37 5.39 -21.24
CA GLU A 269 0.94 6.45 -22.08
C GLU A 269 0.54 6.32 -23.55
N ALA A 270 0.56 5.10 -24.10
CA ALA A 270 0.06 4.85 -25.45
C ALA A 270 -1.42 5.25 -25.60
N MET A 271 -2.26 4.94 -24.61
CA MET A 271 -3.65 5.36 -24.56
C MET A 271 -3.79 6.89 -24.50
N LYS A 272 -2.98 7.58 -23.70
CA LYS A 272 -2.98 9.06 -23.63
C LYS A 272 -2.65 9.67 -24.99
N VAL A 273 -1.64 9.17 -25.68
CA VAL A 273 -1.27 9.64 -27.03
C VAL A 273 -2.41 9.38 -28.03
N ALA A 274 -3.02 8.20 -28.00
CA ALA A 274 -4.17 7.86 -28.85
C ALA A 274 -5.37 8.78 -28.59
N VAL A 275 -5.72 9.02 -27.32
CA VAL A 275 -6.80 9.94 -26.93
C VAL A 275 -6.48 11.37 -27.34
N LYS A 276 -5.23 11.84 -27.18
CA LYS A 276 -4.80 13.16 -27.66
C LYS A 276 -4.96 13.29 -29.18
N LYS A 277 -4.58 12.26 -29.96
CA LYS A 277 -4.76 12.21 -31.42
C LYS A 277 -6.25 12.29 -31.79
N GLN A 278 -7.10 11.49 -31.15
CA GLN A 278 -8.55 11.51 -31.39
C GLN A 278 -9.19 12.83 -30.95
N ARG A 279 -8.77 13.40 -29.82
CA ARG A 279 -9.24 14.71 -29.33
C ARG A 279 -8.91 15.81 -30.33
N LYS A 280 -7.67 15.84 -30.87
CA LYS A 280 -7.28 16.81 -31.91
C LYS A 280 -8.20 16.70 -33.13
N LYS A 281 -8.45 15.47 -33.60
CA LYS A 281 -9.36 15.18 -34.73
C LYS A 281 -10.80 15.63 -34.46
N ILE A 282 -11.38 15.26 -33.32
CA ILE A 282 -12.75 15.63 -32.96
C ILE A 282 -12.87 17.14 -32.77
N LYS A 283 -11.91 17.77 -32.06
CA LYS A 283 -11.89 19.22 -31.85
C LYS A 283 -11.85 19.98 -33.18
N ALA A 284 -11.01 19.56 -34.13
CA ALA A 284 -10.93 20.20 -35.44
C ALA A 284 -12.27 20.12 -36.19
N LYS A 285 -12.92 18.95 -36.16
CA LYS A 285 -14.26 18.74 -36.75
C LYS A 285 -15.34 19.58 -36.08
N MET A 286 -15.36 19.67 -34.75
CA MET A 286 -16.35 20.45 -34.01
C MET A 286 -16.19 21.96 -34.21
N LEU A 287 -14.96 22.44 -34.39
CA LEU A 287 -14.66 23.87 -34.56
C LEU A 287 -14.56 24.31 -36.04
N GLY A 288 -14.67 23.38 -36.98
CA GLY A 288 -14.57 23.67 -38.42
C GLY A 288 -13.18 24.10 -38.88
N THR A 289 -12.12 23.80 -38.12
CA THR A 289 -10.74 24.10 -38.52
C THR A 289 -10.20 23.01 -39.46
N PRO A 290 -9.42 23.34 -40.50
CA PRO A 290 -8.89 22.36 -41.44
C PRO A 290 -8.03 21.30 -40.72
N GLU A 291 -8.27 20.03 -41.04
CA GLU A 291 -7.56 18.87 -40.48
C GLU A 291 -6.19 18.77 -41.16
N GLU A 292 -5.23 19.62 -40.77
CA GLU A 292 -3.86 19.56 -41.30
C GLU A 292 -3.13 18.31 -40.76
N ALA A 293 -2.53 17.58 -41.69
CA ALA A 293 -1.91 16.27 -41.47
C ALA A 293 -0.74 16.37 -40.49
N GLU A 294 -0.80 15.55 -39.44
CA GLU A 294 0.33 15.05 -38.64
C GLU A 294 1.49 16.05 -38.46
N SER A 295 1.18 17.27 -38.02
CA SER A 295 2.21 18.21 -37.58
C SER A 295 2.64 17.84 -36.16
N SER A 296 3.88 17.38 -36.07
CA SER A 296 4.69 17.29 -34.86
C SER A 296 4.98 18.70 -34.36
N ASP A 297 3.96 19.38 -33.86
CA ASP A 297 4.09 20.71 -33.27
C ASP A 297 4.01 20.54 -31.74
N ASP A 298 5.20 20.39 -31.17
CA ASP A 298 5.50 20.43 -29.75
C ASP A 298 5.39 21.87 -29.26
N GLU A 299 4.19 22.35 -28.97
CA GLU A 299 4.02 23.50 -28.07
C GLU A 299 2.73 23.32 -27.25
N ASP A 300 2.81 23.69 -25.96
CA ASP A 300 1.77 23.70 -24.93
C ASP A 300 1.37 22.37 -24.26
N ASP A 301 2.25 21.87 -23.37
CA ASP A 301 2.03 21.93 -21.91
C ASP A 301 3.18 21.14 -21.24
N SER A 302 4.28 21.84 -20.97
CA SER A 302 5.30 21.48 -19.99
C SER A 302 4.68 21.33 -18.60
N TRP A 303 3.98 20.22 -18.35
CA TRP A 303 3.47 19.82 -17.04
C TRP A 303 3.61 18.32 -16.79
N LEU A 304 4.66 17.72 -17.34
CA LEU A 304 5.21 16.49 -16.79
C LEU A 304 6.01 16.85 -15.54
N LEU A 305 5.31 17.23 -14.47
CA LEU A 305 5.81 16.99 -13.13
C LEU A 305 5.88 15.48 -12.97
N LEU A 306 7.00 14.91 -13.42
CA LEU A 306 7.49 13.67 -12.85
C LEU A 306 7.59 13.93 -11.34
N PRO A 307 6.92 13.14 -10.48
CA PRO A 307 7.49 12.88 -9.19
C PRO A 307 8.76 12.08 -9.48
N ASN A 308 9.88 12.79 -9.54
CA ASN A 308 11.18 12.18 -9.33
C ASN A 308 11.29 11.93 -7.81
N ASP A 309 10.52 10.96 -7.32
CA ASP A 309 10.79 10.36 -6.04
C ASP A 309 11.73 9.20 -6.31
N LYS A 310 13.02 9.55 -6.19
CA LYS A 310 14.01 8.62 -5.66
C LYS A 310 13.59 8.25 -4.23
N GLU A 311 12.56 7.43 -4.13
CA GLU A 311 12.29 6.67 -2.92
C GLU A 311 12.98 5.32 -3.09
N ASP A 312 13.96 5.08 -2.23
CA ASP A 312 14.64 3.81 -2.05
C ASP A 312 13.61 2.70 -1.80
N HIS A 313 13.16 2.04 -2.87
CA HIS A 313 12.52 0.74 -2.76
C HIS A 313 13.62 -0.33 -2.56
N PRO A 314 13.48 -1.26 -1.59
CA PRO A 314 14.34 -2.42 -1.56
C PRO A 314 14.16 -3.20 -2.89
N PRO A 315 15.23 -3.77 -3.46
CA PRO A 315 15.11 -4.48 -4.74
C PRO A 315 14.10 -5.62 -4.56
N ALA A 316 13.08 -5.63 -5.42
CA ALA A 316 12.09 -6.70 -5.45
C ALA A 316 12.80 -8.05 -5.68
N PRO A 317 12.34 -9.15 -5.05
CA PRO A 317 13.00 -10.45 -5.19
C PRO A 317 12.95 -10.87 -6.65
N GLU A 318 14.13 -11.11 -7.24
CA GLU A 318 14.30 -11.55 -8.62
C GLU A 318 13.38 -12.74 -8.90
N SER A 319 12.48 -12.54 -9.86
CA SER A 319 11.53 -13.56 -10.27
C SER A 319 12.30 -14.74 -10.84
N ARG A 320 11.99 -15.98 -10.39
CA ARG A 320 12.60 -17.23 -10.88
C ARG A 320 12.50 -17.43 -12.39
N ILE A 321 11.72 -16.61 -13.09
CA ILE A 321 11.59 -16.59 -14.54
C ILE A 321 12.78 -15.87 -15.20
N GLN A 322 13.39 -14.86 -14.55
CA GLN A 322 14.58 -14.18 -15.07
C GLN A 322 15.79 -15.11 -15.18
N SER A 323 15.93 -16.09 -14.26
CA SER A 323 16.97 -17.12 -14.35
C SER A 323 16.84 -18.06 -15.55
N PHE A 324 15.65 -18.18 -16.15
CA PHE A 324 15.45 -18.99 -17.36
C PHE A 324 15.88 -18.25 -18.64
N PHE A 325 15.90 -16.92 -18.62
CA PHE A 325 16.22 -16.09 -19.80
C PHE A 325 17.53 -15.30 -19.65
N GLY A 326 18.29 -15.49 -18.56
CA GLY A 326 19.55 -14.77 -18.30
C GLY A 326 20.58 -14.86 -19.43
N LEU A 327 20.63 -15.99 -20.15
CA LEU A 327 21.50 -16.16 -21.33
C LEU A 327 21.18 -15.21 -22.50
N TRP A 328 19.98 -14.64 -22.56
CA TRP A 328 19.57 -13.73 -23.64
C TRP A 328 19.83 -12.25 -23.31
N TYR A 329 20.08 -11.92 -22.04
CA TYR A 329 20.33 -10.55 -21.60
C TYR A 329 21.80 -10.30 -21.23
N GLN A 330 22.65 -11.32 -21.28
CA GLN A 330 24.08 -11.23 -20.98
C GLN A 330 24.92 -10.87 -22.22
N GLY A 331 24.39 -9.97 -23.07
CA GLY A 331 25.02 -9.55 -24.33
C GLY A 331 25.53 -8.11 -24.34
N GLU A 332 25.04 -7.22 -23.48
CA GLU A 332 25.34 -5.78 -23.56
C GLU A 332 25.41 -5.14 -22.16
N ALA A 333 26.40 -5.51 -21.36
CA ALA A 333 26.78 -4.72 -20.20
C ALA A 333 28.29 -4.85 -19.92
N GLU A 334 28.98 -3.76 -20.26
CA GLU A 334 30.25 -3.28 -19.72
C GLU A 334 31.53 -4.08 -20.01
N ALA A 335 32.29 -3.54 -20.98
CA ALA A 335 33.73 -3.69 -21.06
C ALA A 335 34.42 -2.96 -19.89
N PRO A 336 35.40 -3.60 -19.21
CA PRO A 336 36.43 -2.89 -18.48
C PRO A 336 37.74 -2.89 -19.27
N GLU A 337 38.40 -1.73 -19.24
CA GLU A 337 39.70 -1.48 -19.85
C GLU A 337 40.80 -2.42 -19.34
N ALA A 338 41.77 -2.62 -20.22
CA ALA A 338 42.90 -3.52 -20.09
C ALA A 338 43.93 -3.05 -19.04
N GLU A 339 44.39 -3.97 -18.19
CA GLU A 339 45.79 -4.00 -17.78
C GLU A 339 46.34 -5.43 -17.82
N LYS A 340 47.60 -5.50 -18.25
CA LYS A 340 48.34 -6.66 -18.71
C LYS A 340 48.81 -7.48 -17.52
N SER A 341 48.81 -8.81 -17.64
CA SER A 341 50.00 -9.66 -17.39
C SER A 341 49.67 -11.15 -17.57
N SER A 342 50.49 -11.77 -18.43
CA SER A 342 50.82 -13.20 -18.56
C SER A 342 50.43 -14.14 -17.42
N THR A 343 49.94 -15.34 -17.78
CA THR A 343 50.58 -16.65 -17.51
C THR A 343 49.57 -17.80 -17.66
N THR A 344 49.69 -18.58 -18.73
CA THR A 344 49.41 -20.03 -18.75
C THR A 344 50.72 -20.75 -18.40
N PRO A 345 50.74 -21.99 -17.85
CA PRO A 345 50.07 -23.14 -18.48
C PRO A 345 49.62 -24.30 -17.57
N SER A 346 48.98 -25.29 -18.21
CA SER A 346 49.19 -26.76 -18.03
C SER A 346 48.02 -27.63 -17.53
N ILE A 347 47.42 -28.31 -18.52
CA ILE A 347 46.92 -29.71 -18.63
C ILE A 347 47.64 -30.68 -17.64
N PRO A 348 47.04 -31.78 -17.06
CA PRO A 348 46.51 -32.91 -17.84
C PRO A 348 45.39 -33.82 -17.26
N GLY A 349 44.81 -34.64 -18.15
CA GLY A 349 44.19 -35.94 -17.83
C GLY A 349 42.93 -36.22 -18.66
N ARG A 350 43.02 -36.84 -19.86
CA ARG A 350 43.19 -38.29 -20.16
C ARG A 350 41.87 -39.07 -20.09
N GLY A 351 41.53 -39.73 -21.22
CA GLY A 351 40.44 -40.70 -21.42
C GLY A 351 39.41 -40.16 -22.42
N GLU A 352 39.60 -40.23 -23.75
CA GLU A 352 39.47 -41.44 -24.58
C GLU A 352 38.26 -42.30 -24.17
N ASP A 353 37.11 -42.08 -24.82
CA ASP A 353 36.49 -43.10 -25.67
C ASP A 353 35.38 -42.49 -26.53
N ALA A 354 35.48 -42.77 -27.82
CA ALA A 354 34.46 -42.60 -28.86
C ALA A 354 34.54 -43.87 -29.72
N PRO A 355 33.66 -44.08 -30.70
CA PRO A 355 32.21 -43.87 -30.75
C PRO A 355 31.51 -45.19 -31.17
N GLN A 356 30.18 -45.26 -31.14
CA GLN A 356 29.42 -46.18 -32.01
C GLN A 356 27.91 -45.85 -32.04
N GLN A 357 27.51 -45.18 -33.12
CA GLN A 357 26.21 -45.40 -33.79
C GLN A 357 26.46 -46.48 -34.86
N PRO A 358 25.46 -47.29 -35.32
CA PRO A 358 24.55 -46.78 -36.36
C PRO A 358 23.15 -47.44 -36.51
N HIS A 359 22.39 -46.87 -37.45
CA HIS A 359 21.28 -47.40 -38.25
C HIS A 359 19.84 -47.32 -37.67
N LEU A 360 18.97 -46.43 -38.18
CA LEU A 360 18.08 -46.54 -39.39
C LEU A 360 16.99 -47.62 -39.18
N GLU A 361 15.69 -47.48 -39.48
CA GLU A 361 14.86 -46.56 -40.27
C GLU A 361 13.35 -46.90 -39.96
N PRO A 362 12.31 -46.39 -40.67
CA PRO A 362 11.08 -45.83 -40.09
C PRO A 362 9.83 -46.69 -40.31
N VAL A 363 8.70 -46.29 -39.71
CA VAL A 363 7.36 -46.64 -40.22
C VAL A 363 6.43 -45.43 -40.07
N ASP A 364 6.10 -44.84 -41.21
CA ASP A 364 4.89 -44.05 -41.44
C ASP A 364 3.64 -44.88 -41.16
N SER A 365 2.64 -44.31 -40.49
CA SER A 365 1.29 -44.21 -41.08
C SER A 365 0.38 -43.26 -40.28
N HIS A 366 -0.23 -42.37 -41.05
CA HIS A 366 -1.29 -41.42 -40.72
C HIS A 366 -2.63 -42.07 -40.31
N VAL A 367 -3.60 -41.18 -39.98
CA VAL A 367 -5.09 -41.31 -40.08
C VAL A 367 -5.77 -41.67 -38.74
N THR A 368 -6.75 -40.97 -38.15
CA THR A 368 -7.58 -39.77 -38.41
C THR A 368 -8.36 -39.42 -37.11
N PRO A 369 -9.06 -38.27 -37.02
CA PRO A 369 -9.76 -37.80 -35.81
C PRO A 369 -11.20 -38.34 -35.70
N THR A 370 -11.81 -38.28 -34.50
CA THR A 370 -13.27 -38.16 -34.30
C THR A 370 -13.62 -37.99 -32.81
N SER A 371 -14.09 -36.80 -32.43
CA SER A 371 -15.36 -36.52 -31.71
C SER A 371 -15.38 -35.08 -31.21
#